data_AF-A0A0D1ZD98-F1
#
_entry.id   AF-A0A0D1ZD98-F1
#
_cell.length_a   1.000
_cell.length_b   1.000
_cell.length_c   1.000
_cell.angle_alpha   90.00
_cell.angle_beta   90.00
_cell.angle_gamma   90.00
#
_symmetry.space_group_name_H-M   'P 1'
#
loop_
_entity.id
_entity.type
_entity.pdbx_description
1 polymer ?
#
loop_
_entity_poly.entity_id
_entity_poly.type
_entity_poly.pdbx_seq_one_letter_code
_entity_poly.pdbx_strand_id
1 'polypeptide(L)'
;MPPMSRGFISSGIRHAVVICGPPSNSCRYRPSARLSRMITLPNRSALKTAIAQNVQKNGETMGPELAPKKSWKSYLQSSSISSSTRSWIWRLFVIAPPLIVFFMSFPFTIMRVQGASMAPFFNINSSPHLPPNAPDIILVKKVKGIEALSNLMGDRYSRLRLERGQIVVFYAPHDPAKLAVKRVIGIPGDRIKPLPGYPGGDDSVIVPYNHIWVEGDANSREKSMDSNYFGPLSQNMVFGLVTAVLTPWATPVAVKGDEHDYPAKTSGRLEKDVVQRAKLDPDTEALQQDDPFADGRAAIELAMMRRNRDQLITMMRDRSKFDQLKRMYERAKTELRQGTKESKEVASGLVEELQVLFESVGLNKDGSPIPPALRTLQQGGGEEDHVAKQKRLKDYLARQHRGSNEGDRPAA
;
A
#
# COMPACT_ATOMS: atom_id res chain seq x y z
N MET A 1 50.70 -58.22 17.40
CA MET A 1 52.05 -57.63 17.60
C MET A 1 52.03 -56.17 17.11
N PRO A 2 52.89 -55.28 17.62
CA PRO A 2 52.48 -53.95 18.12
C PRO A 2 53.20 -52.81 17.30
N PRO A 3 53.48 -51.54 17.75
CA PRO A 3 53.35 -50.83 19.04
C PRO A 3 52.39 -49.60 19.01
N MET A 4 51.93 -48.93 20.08
CA MET A 4 52.27 -48.77 21.52
C MET A 4 53.32 -47.69 21.91
N SER A 5 53.07 -46.99 23.05
CA SER A 5 53.84 -45.86 23.66
C SER A 5 53.60 -44.46 23.03
N ARG A 6 53.54 -43.30 23.71
CA ARG A 6 53.71 -42.80 25.12
C ARG A 6 52.69 -41.64 25.39
N GLY A 7 52.45 -41.09 26.59
CA GLY A 7 52.89 -41.49 27.94
C GLY A 7 52.91 -40.43 29.08
N PHE A 8 52.27 -39.25 29.00
CA PHE A 8 52.26 -38.19 30.06
C PHE A 8 50.81 -37.72 30.32
N ILE A 9 50.18 -37.90 31.49
CA ILE A 9 50.44 -37.37 32.85
C ILE A 9 50.23 -35.84 32.98
N SER A 10 49.04 -35.44 33.44
CA SER A 10 48.86 -34.43 34.48
C SER A 10 47.65 -34.82 35.35
N SER A 11 47.60 -34.37 36.61
CA SER A 11 46.79 -34.99 37.66
C SER A 11 45.99 -33.99 38.50
N GLY A 12 44.79 -34.43 38.93
CA GLY A 12 43.96 -33.75 39.94
C GLY A 12 43.12 -32.58 39.40
N ILE A 13 41.97 -32.22 39.99
CA ILE A 13 41.39 -32.60 41.30
C ILE A 13 39.86 -32.81 41.18
N ARG A 14 39.27 -33.60 42.10
CA ARG A 14 37.82 -33.89 42.24
C ARG A 14 37.24 -33.12 43.44
N HIS A 15 35.93 -32.99 43.73
CA HIS A 15 34.67 -33.54 43.20
C HIS A 15 33.70 -32.33 42.92
N ALA A 16 32.37 -32.38 42.72
CA ALA A 16 31.34 -33.41 42.91
C ALA A 16 30.12 -33.21 41.97
N VAL A 17 29.42 -34.31 41.70
CA VAL A 17 28.10 -34.35 41.05
C VAL A 17 27.05 -34.61 42.13
N VAL A 18 25.92 -33.90 42.07
CA VAL A 18 24.67 -34.27 42.76
C VAL A 18 23.53 -34.15 41.74
N ILE A 19 22.64 -35.14 41.73
CA ILE A 19 21.64 -35.38 40.68
C ILE A 19 20.21 -35.37 41.26
N CYS A 20 19.25 -34.95 40.42
CA CYS A 20 17.79 -35.15 40.50
C CYS A 20 16.92 -34.39 41.53
N GLY A 21 15.80 -33.85 41.02
CA GLY A 21 14.47 -34.14 41.59
C GLY A 21 13.57 -32.94 41.95
N PRO A 22 12.48 -32.66 41.20
CA PRO A 22 11.41 -31.70 41.57
C PRO A 22 10.22 -32.45 42.25
N PRO A 23 9.00 -31.89 42.46
CA PRO A 23 8.47 -30.52 42.23
C PRO A 23 7.65 -29.92 43.41
N SER A 24 7.14 -28.68 43.28
CA SER A 24 5.72 -28.28 43.48
C SER A 24 5.51 -26.77 43.72
N ASN A 25 4.24 -26.33 43.60
CA ASN A 25 3.82 -24.93 43.45
C ASN A 25 3.74 -24.13 44.77
N SER A 26 3.99 -22.82 44.71
CA SER A 26 3.06 -21.82 45.27
C SER A 26 3.41 -20.38 44.86
N CYS A 27 2.38 -19.61 44.50
CA CYS A 27 2.50 -18.16 44.29
C CYS A 27 2.75 -17.43 45.62
N ARG A 28 3.56 -16.37 45.61
CA ARG A 28 3.25 -15.17 46.40
C ARG A 28 3.89 -13.89 45.87
N TYR A 29 3.02 -12.93 45.62
CA TYR A 29 3.31 -11.54 45.26
C TYR A 29 4.16 -10.87 46.36
N ARG A 30 5.20 -10.10 46.02
CA ARG A 30 5.92 -9.22 46.97
C ARG A 30 5.60 -7.75 46.66
N PRO A 31 5.16 -6.94 47.64
CA PRO A 31 4.93 -5.52 47.43
C PRO A 31 6.25 -4.74 47.43
N SER A 32 6.27 -3.62 46.70
CA SER A 32 7.37 -2.66 46.70
C SER A 32 7.33 -1.78 47.96
N ALA A 33 8.37 -1.85 48.79
CA ALA A 33 8.50 -1.00 49.97
C ALA A 33 8.88 0.45 49.56
N ARG A 34 7.96 1.41 49.74
CA ARG A 34 8.26 2.84 49.64
C ARG A 34 9.11 3.29 50.84
N LEU A 35 10.36 3.65 50.58
CA LEU A 35 11.26 4.28 51.55
C LEU A 35 10.95 5.78 51.66
N SER A 36 10.01 6.14 52.56
CA SER A 36 9.73 7.53 52.92
C SER A 36 10.63 7.98 54.08
N ARG A 37 11.77 8.59 53.76
CA ARG A 37 12.61 9.27 54.77
C ARG A 37 11.97 10.62 55.14
N MET A 38 11.38 10.70 56.32
CA MET A 38 11.09 11.99 56.96
C MET A 38 12.37 12.55 57.58
N ILE A 39 12.69 13.81 57.29
CA ILE A 39 13.82 14.54 57.88
C ILE A 39 13.31 15.29 59.11
N THR A 40 13.72 14.86 60.30
CA THR A 40 13.45 15.59 61.55
C THR A 40 14.59 16.57 61.86
N LEU A 41 14.25 17.82 62.16
CA LEU A 41 15.22 18.85 62.55
C LEU A 41 15.75 18.60 63.99
N PRO A 42 17.03 18.88 64.27
CA PRO A 42 17.62 18.68 65.60
C PRO A 42 17.08 19.69 66.63
N ASN A 43 17.02 19.28 67.89
CA ASN A 43 16.40 20.05 68.97
C ASN A 43 17.19 21.34 69.32
N ARG A 44 16.46 22.41 69.68
CA ARG A 44 16.94 23.80 69.81
C ARG A 44 18.04 24.00 70.87
N SER A 45 18.19 23.06 71.81
CA SER A 45 19.27 23.05 72.80
C SER A 45 20.64 22.74 72.17
N ALA A 46 20.74 21.74 71.30
CA ALA A 46 22.00 21.35 70.66
C ALA A 46 22.60 22.46 69.79
N LEU A 47 21.73 23.27 69.16
CA LEU A 47 22.12 24.43 68.37
C LEU A 47 22.81 25.51 69.21
N LYS A 48 22.34 25.76 70.44
CA LYS A 48 22.95 26.77 71.33
C LYS A 48 24.36 26.36 71.78
N THR A 49 24.58 25.09 72.11
CA THR A 49 25.88 24.59 72.54
C THR A 49 26.92 24.65 71.42
N ALA A 50 26.54 24.28 70.19
CA ALA A 50 27.43 24.35 69.03
C ALA A 50 27.81 25.79 68.65
N ILE A 51 26.88 26.74 68.78
CA ILE A 51 27.16 28.16 68.53
C ILE A 51 28.10 28.72 69.61
N ALA A 52 27.87 28.41 70.89
CA ALA A 52 28.73 28.87 71.99
C ALA A 52 30.19 28.39 71.85
N GLN A 53 30.40 27.12 71.47
CA GLN A 53 31.73 26.56 71.23
C GLN A 53 32.46 27.23 70.05
N ASN A 54 31.75 27.59 68.98
CA ASN A 54 32.34 28.28 67.84
C ASN A 54 32.62 29.78 68.12
N VAL A 55 31.88 30.41 69.02
CA VAL A 55 32.14 31.81 69.43
C VAL A 55 33.39 31.92 70.32
N GLN A 56 33.58 31.01 71.28
CA GLN A 56 34.80 31.01 72.10
C GLN A 56 36.07 30.69 71.29
N LYS A 57 35.97 29.89 70.22
CA LYS A 57 37.13 29.47 69.41
C LYS A 57 37.70 30.58 68.51
N ASN A 58 36.98 31.69 68.33
CA ASN A 58 37.36 32.79 67.42
C ASN A 58 37.74 34.08 68.17
N GLY A 59 37.94 34.03 69.49
CA GLY A 59 38.15 35.23 70.32
C GLY A 59 39.57 35.83 70.30
N GLU A 60 40.61 35.03 69.98
CA GLU A 60 42.01 35.44 70.16
C GLU A 60 42.90 35.02 68.98
N THR A 61 42.93 35.83 67.91
CA THR A 61 44.14 35.92 67.06
C THR A 61 44.18 37.27 66.33
N MET A 62 45.18 38.09 66.66
CA MET A 62 45.51 39.29 65.87
C MET A 62 45.96 38.89 64.46
N GLY A 63 45.62 39.70 63.45
CA GLY A 63 45.93 39.38 62.05
C GLY A 63 47.42 39.44 61.70
N PRO A 64 47.77 38.87 60.55
CA PRO A 64 48.43 39.70 59.54
C PRO A 64 47.76 39.65 58.15
N GLU A 65 47.80 40.81 57.51
CA GLU A 65 47.85 41.13 56.08
C GLU A 65 47.18 40.22 55.00
N LEU A 66 46.35 40.84 54.17
CA LEU A 66 45.60 40.21 53.08
C LEU A 66 46.48 39.83 51.89
N ALA A 67 46.87 38.56 51.78
CA ALA A 67 47.40 38.01 50.53
C ALA A 67 46.33 38.03 49.41
N PRO A 68 46.67 38.38 48.16
CA PRO A 68 45.70 38.62 47.11
C PRO A 68 44.98 37.34 46.66
N LYS A 69 43.67 37.46 46.38
CA LYS A 69 42.79 36.36 45.95
C LYS A 69 43.37 35.65 44.72
N LYS A 70 43.81 34.40 44.88
CA LYS A 70 44.27 33.57 43.75
C LYS A 70 43.16 33.42 42.72
N SER A 71 43.44 33.87 41.50
CA SER A 71 42.51 33.89 40.37
C SER A 71 42.05 32.47 40.00
N TRP A 72 40.73 32.27 39.87
CA TRP A 72 40.14 30.96 39.52
C TRP A 72 40.51 30.46 38.11
N LYS A 73 41.25 31.26 37.32
CA LYS A 73 41.71 30.90 35.97
C LYS A 73 42.62 29.65 35.93
N SER A 74 43.24 29.24 37.04
CA SER A 74 44.11 28.06 37.07
C SER A 74 43.38 26.71 36.99
N TYR A 75 42.07 26.65 37.30
CA TYR A 75 41.28 25.41 37.17
C TYR A 75 40.73 25.17 35.75
N LEU A 76 40.80 26.18 34.88
CA LEU A 76 40.47 26.08 33.45
C LEU A 76 41.73 26.01 32.58
N GLN A 77 42.85 25.54 33.14
CA GLN A 77 44.03 25.19 32.37
C GLN A 77 43.78 23.85 31.66
N SER A 78 43.02 23.90 30.56
CA SER A 78 42.76 22.72 29.75
C SER A 78 44.08 22.10 29.30
N SER A 79 44.22 20.80 29.53
CA SER A 79 45.30 20.02 28.92
C SER A 79 45.28 20.27 27.42
N SER A 80 46.39 20.74 26.85
CA SER A 80 46.50 21.03 25.43
C SER A 80 46.23 19.76 24.62
N ILE A 81 45.00 19.62 24.12
CA ILE A 81 44.59 18.48 23.31
C ILE A 81 45.42 18.54 22.04
N SER A 82 46.31 17.54 21.87
CA SER A 82 47.20 17.42 20.71
C SER A 82 46.42 17.65 19.41
N SER A 83 47.03 18.34 18.45
CA SER A 83 46.42 18.65 17.15
C SER A 83 45.89 17.40 16.44
N SER A 84 46.59 16.27 16.57
CA SER A 84 46.15 14.95 16.11
C SER A 84 44.86 14.48 16.80
N THR A 85 44.77 14.62 18.12
CA THR A 85 43.58 14.27 18.91
C THR A 85 42.41 15.20 18.59
N ARG A 86 42.64 16.51 18.41
CA ARG A 86 41.62 17.48 17.99
C ARG A 86 41.09 17.17 16.59
N SER A 87 41.98 16.81 15.66
CA SER A 87 41.61 16.38 14.29
C SER A 87 40.82 15.07 14.30
N TRP A 88 41.22 14.10 15.13
CA TRP A 88 40.49 12.84 15.31
C TRP A 88 39.09 13.04 15.92
N ILE A 89 38.98 13.86 16.96
CA ILE A 89 37.67 14.26 17.55
C ILE A 89 36.80 14.93 16.49
N TRP A 90 37.34 15.89 15.72
CA TRP A 90 36.57 16.59 14.68
C TRP A 90 36.09 15.62 13.58
N ARG A 91 36.95 14.70 13.12
CA ARG A 91 36.55 13.63 12.18
C ARG A 91 35.46 12.74 12.75
N LEU A 92 35.54 12.36 14.02
CA LEU A 92 34.51 11.57 14.69
C LEU A 92 33.17 12.32 14.73
N PHE A 93 33.16 13.58 15.16
CA PHE A 93 31.91 14.36 15.28
C PHE A 93 31.32 14.82 13.94
N VAL A 94 32.12 14.97 12.88
CA VAL A 94 31.63 15.42 11.56
C VAL A 94 31.33 14.26 10.61
N ILE A 95 32.12 13.18 10.62
CA ILE A 95 31.98 12.06 9.67
C ILE A 95 31.11 10.94 10.24
N ALA A 96 31.16 10.66 11.56
CA ALA A 96 30.38 9.56 12.12
C ALA A 96 28.86 9.78 12.05
N PRO A 97 28.27 10.96 12.35
CA PRO A 97 26.82 11.11 12.29
C PRO A 97 26.24 10.91 10.88
N PRO A 98 26.81 11.47 9.78
CA PRO A 98 26.38 11.15 8.42
C PRO A 98 26.50 9.65 8.08
N LEU A 99 27.59 8.98 8.51
CA LEU A 99 27.73 7.53 8.30
C LEU A 99 26.69 6.72 9.08
N ILE A 100 26.41 7.08 10.34
CA ILE A 100 25.38 6.43 11.16
C ILE A 100 24.00 6.60 10.52
N VAL A 101 23.65 7.82 10.08
CA VAL A 101 22.41 8.09 9.36
C VAL A 101 22.34 7.29 8.06
N PHE A 102 23.44 7.20 7.30
CA PHE A 102 23.53 6.37 6.09
C PHE A 102 23.28 4.89 6.38
N PHE A 103 23.95 4.29 7.37
CA PHE A 103 23.75 2.88 7.72
C PHE A 103 22.35 2.59 8.28
N MET A 104 21.77 3.50 9.06
CA MET A 104 20.37 3.36 9.52
C MET A 104 19.37 3.46 8.36
N SER A 105 19.59 4.42 7.46
CA SER A 105 18.75 4.68 6.28
C SER A 105 18.97 3.68 5.14
N PHE A 106 20.02 2.88 5.18
CA PHE A 106 20.39 1.96 4.10
C PHE A 106 19.20 1.07 3.71
N PRO A 107 18.76 1.01 2.44
CA PRO A 107 17.44 0.48 2.08
C PRO A 107 17.32 -1.05 2.16
N PHE A 108 18.42 -1.78 2.30
CA PHE A 108 18.41 -3.24 2.37
C PHE A 108 18.89 -3.76 3.72
N THR A 109 18.51 -5.00 4.05
CA THR A 109 19.05 -5.74 5.19
C THR A 109 18.99 -7.24 4.91
N ILE A 110 19.89 -8.00 5.53
CA ILE A 110 19.94 -9.45 5.40
C ILE A 110 19.34 -10.06 6.65
N MET A 111 18.38 -10.96 6.49
CA MET A 111 17.69 -11.64 7.58
C MET A 111 17.76 -13.16 7.43
N ARG A 112 17.56 -13.88 8.53
CA ARG A 112 17.44 -15.34 8.58
C ARG A 112 15.98 -15.70 8.84
N VAL A 113 15.41 -16.58 8.02
CA VAL A 113 14.05 -17.10 8.18
C VAL A 113 14.11 -18.48 8.82
N GLN A 114 13.27 -18.73 9.81
CA GLN A 114 13.14 -20.03 10.46
C GLN A 114 11.68 -20.39 10.65
N GLY A 115 11.38 -21.68 10.60
CA GLY A 115 10.05 -22.23 10.86
C GLY A 115 9.29 -22.65 9.59
N ALA A 116 8.31 -23.52 9.80
CA ALA A 116 7.57 -24.19 8.73
C ALA A 116 6.53 -23.31 8.03
N SER A 117 6.19 -22.11 8.54
CA SER A 117 4.98 -21.40 8.12
C SER A 117 4.97 -20.88 6.66
N MET A 118 6.15 -20.81 6.04
CA MET A 118 6.33 -20.42 4.64
C MET A 118 6.77 -21.61 3.76
N ALA A 119 6.75 -22.84 4.27
CA ALA A 119 6.99 -24.02 3.45
C ALA A 119 5.79 -24.27 2.52
N PRO A 120 6.01 -24.62 1.24
CA PRO A 120 7.28 -25.08 0.66
C PRO A 120 8.22 -23.97 0.17
N PHE A 121 7.80 -22.70 0.10
CA PHE A 121 8.60 -21.63 -0.51
C PHE A 121 9.89 -21.32 0.28
N PHE A 122 9.81 -21.29 1.61
CA PHE A 122 10.98 -21.21 2.51
C PHE A 122 11.05 -22.42 3.42
N ASN A 123 12.27 -22.82 3.76
CA ASN A 123 12.61 -23.90 4.67
C ASN A 123 11.86 -25.20 4.33
N ILE A 124 11.94 -25.65 3.07
CA ILE A 124 11.20 -26.79 2.48
C ILE A 124 11.05 -27.98 3.44
N ASN A 125 12.12 -28.37 4.13
CA ASN A 125 12.17 -29.55 5.01
C ASN A 125 11.75 -29.28 6.47
N SER A 126 11.17 -28.12 6.79
CA SER A 126 10.76 -27.78 8.16
C SER A 126 9.47 -28.48 8.58
N SER A 127 9.58 -29.32 9.61
CA SER A 127 8.46 -29.98 10.28
C SER A 127 8.56 -29.78 11.80
N PRO A 128 7.45 -29.63 12.55
CA PRO A 128 7.48 -29.56 14.02
C PRO A 128 8.12 -30.78 14.71
N HIS A 129 8.16 -31.92 14.02
CA HIS A 129 8.68 -33.19 14.55
C HIS A 129 10.14 -33.48 14.18
N LEU A 130 10.81 -32.58 13.44
CA LEU A 130 12.19 -32.72 13.01
C LEU A 130 13.11 -31.70 13.71
N PRO A 131 14.41 -31.98 13.85
CA PRO A 131 15.36 -30.99 14.33
C PRO A 131 15.35 -29.73 13.43
N PRO A 132 15.64 -28.55 13.98
CA PRO A 132 15.62 -27.30 13.22
C PRO A 132 16.68 -27.33 12.11
N ASN A 133 16.23 -27.19 10.86
CA ASN A 133 17.11 -27.05 9.70
C ASN A 133 17.90 -25.74 9.72
N ALA A 134 18.92 -25.67 8.87
CA ALA A 134 19.60 -24.41 8.57
C ALA A 134 18.60 -23.35 8.10
N PRO A 135 18.70 -22.09 8.58
CA PRO A 135 17.81 -21.02 8.17
C PRO A 135 18.08 -20.57 6.74
N ASP A 136 17.02 -20.35 5.97
CA ASP A 136 17.11 -19.59 4.73
C ASP A 136 17.57 -18.15 5.02
N ILE A 137 18.48 -17.63 4.20
CA ILE A 137 18.96 -16.26 4.27
C ILE A 137 18.22 -15.44 3.20
N ILE A 138 17.62 -14.32 3.59
CA ILE A 138 16.84 -13.47 2.69
C ILE A 138 17.36 -12.04 2.65
N LEU A 139 17.23 -11.40 1.49
CA LEU A 139 17.45 -9.97 1.29
C LEU A 139 16.11 -9.24 1.41
N VAL A 140 16.05 -8.26 2.32
CA VAL A 140 14.84 -7.51 2.65
C VAL A 140 15.03 -6.03 2.33
N LYS A 141 14.13 -5.45 1.54
CA LYS A 141 14.05 -4.03 1.22
C LYS A 141 13.21 -3.33 2.30
N LYS A 142 13.85 -2.59 3.21
CA LYS A 142 13.23 -1.94 4.38
C LYS A 142 12.34 -0.77 3.97
N VAL A 143 11.11 -0.68 4.49
CA VAL A 143 10.16 0.40 4.17
C VAL A 143 10.74 1.78 4.53
N LYS A 144 11.20 1.94 5.77
CA LYS A 144 11.82 3.18 6.27
C LYS A 144 13.08 3.60 5.51
N GLY A 145 13.80 2.63 4.94
CA GLY A 145 15.00 2.91 4.14
C GLY A 145 14.67 3.41 2.74
N ILE A 146 13.59 2.90 2.13
CA ILE A 146 13.02 3.48 0.90
C ILE A 146 12.55 4.91 1.17
N GLU A 147 11.77 5.12 2.23
CA GLU A 147 11.23 6.43 2.60
C GLU A 147 12.34 7.46 2.84
N ALA A 148 13.38 7.10 3.61
CA ALA A 148 14.54 7.96 3.83
C ALA A 148 15.29 8.29 2.52
N LEU A 149 15.47 7.31 1.62
CA LEU A 149 16.12 7.52 0.32
C LEU A 149 15.28 8.41 -0.61
N SER A 150 13.97 8.18 -0.65
CA SER A 150 12.98 8.96 -1.42
C SER A 150 13.01 10.43 -0.98
N ASN A 151 12.93 10.66 0.34
CA ASN A 151 13.01 11.99 0.94
C ASN A 151 14.36 12.68 0.63
N LEU A 152 15.48 11.96 0.64
CA LEU A 152 16.80 12.50 0.29
C LEU A 152 16.92 12.85 -1.20
N MET A 153 16.31 12.07 -2.09
CA MET A 153 16.33 12.30 -3.54
C MET A 153 15.27 13.32 -4.01
N GLY A 154 14.47 13.87 -3.10
CA GLY A 154 13.41 14.84 -3.41
C GLY A 154 12.13 14.21 -4.00
N ASP A 155 12.09 12.89 -4.18
CA ASP A 155 10.88 12.17 -4.57
C ASP A 155 9.96 12.01 -3.36
N ARG A 156 8.93 12.85 -3.27
CA ARG A 156 7.97 12.84 -2.15
C ARG A 156 6.84 11.82 -2.29
N TYR A 157 6.91 10.88 -3.24
CA TYR A 157 5.78 10.02 -3.60
C TYR A 157 5.98 8.51 -3.51
N SER A 158 7.18 8.01 -3.21
CA SER A 158 7.45 6.56 -3.11
C SER A 158 6.93 5.93 -1.79
N ARG A 159 5.61 6.03 -1.54
CA ARG A 159 4.93 5.14 -0.59
C ARG A 159 5.04 3.71 -1.11
N LEU A 160 5.39 2.79 -0.23
CA LEU A 160 5.53 1.38 -0.58
C LEU A 160 4.21 0.82 -1.11
N ARG A 161 4.16 0.53 -2.42
CA ARG A 161 3.05 -0.17 -3.03
C ARG A 161 3.21 -1.67 -2.77
N LEU A 162 2.40 -2.19 -1.85
CA LEU A 162 2.28 -3.62 -1.62
C LEU A 162 1.38 -4.22 -2.68
N GLU A 163 1.82 -5.34 -3.25
CA GLU A 163 1.11 -6.07 -4.30
C GLU A 163 0.79 -7.49 -3.82
N ARG A 164 -0.24 -8.08 -4.41
CA ARG A 164 -0.68 -9.46 -4.11
C ARG A 164 0.43 -10.44 -4.50
N GLY A 165 0.65 -11.48 -3.72
CA GLY A 165 1.72 -12.46 -3.92
C GLY A 165 3.12 -12.04 -3.43
N GLN A 166 3.37 -10.76 -3.15
CA GLN A 166 4.62 -10.31 -2.53
C GLN A 166 4.81 -10.90 -1.12
N ILE A 167 6.06 -11.09 -0.70
CA ILE A 167 6.38 -11.57 0.65
C ILE A 167 6.85 -10.39 1.51
N VAL A 168 6.20 -10.22 2.66
CA VAL A 168 6.48 -9.15 3.62
C VAL A 168 7.10 -9.68 4.91
N VAL A 169 8.01 -8.90 5.47
CA VAL A 169 8.48 -9.03 6.85
C VAL A 169 7.78 -7.95 7.68
N PHE A 170 7.18 -8.32 8.81
CA PHE A 170 6.41 -7.40 9.66
C PHE A 170 6.54 -7.74 11.14
N TYR A 171 6.24 -6.77 12.01
CA TYR A 171 6.18 -6.98 13.46
C TYR A 171 4.94 -7.78 13.86
N ALA A 172 5.12 -8.88 14.58
CA ALA A 172 4.02 -9.77 14.93
C ALA A 172 3.03 -9.10 15.91
N PRO A 173 1.70 -9.10 15.65
CA PRO A 173 0.72 -8.43 16.52
C PRO A 173 0.72 -8.92 17.97
N HIS A 174 1.03 -10.20 18.19
CA HIS A 174 1.09 -10.82 19.51
C HIS A 174 2.39 -10.52 20.26
N ASP A 175 3.46 -10.14 19.56
CA ASP A 175 4.77 -9.85 20.14
C ASP A 175 5.56 -8.91 19.20
N PRO A 176 5.53 -7.58 19.43
CA PRO A 176 6.18 -6.60 18.56
C PRO A 176 7.72 -6.66 18.63
N ALA A 177 8.32 -7.45 19.55
CA ALA A 177 9.75 -7.71 19.53
C ALA A 177 10.14 -8.76 18.47
N LYS A 178 9.17 -9.53 17.95
CA LYS A 178 9.39 -10.56 16.92
C LYS A 178 8.97 -10.08 15.54
N LEU A 179 9.77 -10.46 14.54
CA LEU A 179 9.45 -10.29 13.12
C LEU A 179 8.93 -11.62 12.55
N ALA A 180 7.85 -11.54 11.79
CA ALA A 180 7.26 -12.65 11.04
C ALA A 180 7.40 -12.41 9.54
N VAL A 181 7.46 -13.50 8.76
CA VAL A 181 7.51 -13.48 7.30
C VAL A 181 6.25 -14.18 6.78
N LYS A 182 5.47 -13.50 5.93
CA LYS A 182 4.22 -14.00 5.33
C LYS A 182 4.04 -13.47 3.91
N ARG A 183 3.17 -14.12 3.13
CA ARG A 183 2.77 -13.66 1.80
C ARG A 183 1.54 -12.76 1.88
N VAL A 184 1.56 -11.65 1.15
CA VAL A 184 0.40 -10.77 0.96
C VAL A 184 -0.59 -11.48 0.05
N ILE A 185 -1.79 -11.76 0.56
CA ILE A 185 -2.86 -12.39 -0.20
C ILE A 185 -3.78 -11.32 -0.78
N GLY A 186 -4.19 -10.35 0.04
CA GLY A 186 -5.04 -9.25 -0.40
C GLY A 186 -4.63 -7.91 0.17
N ILE A 187 -5.02 -6.88 -0.57
CA ILE A 187 -4.74 -5.46 -0.35
C ILE A 187 -6.06 -4.70 -0.11
N PRO A 188 -6.05 -3.41 0.28
CA PRO A 188 -7.27 -2.68 0.60
C PRO A 188 -8.35 -2.74 -0.49
N GLY A 189 -9.55 -3.16 -0.12
CA GLY A 189 -10.69 -3.31 -1.03
C GLY A 189 -10.91 -4.72 -1.60
N ASP A 190 -9.99 -5.66 -1.34
CA ASP A 190 -10.20 -7.09 -1.61
C ASP A 190 -11.21 -7.70 -0.63
N ARG A 191 -11.95 -8.72 -1.08
CA ARG A 191 -12.78 -9.57 -0.22
C ARG A 191 -12.13 -10.95 -0.13
N ILE A 192 -11.98 -11.46 1.09
CA ILE A 192 -11.33 -12.74 1.37
C ILE A 192 -12.23 -13.61 2.23
N LYS A 193 -12.42 -14.86 1.84
CA LYS A 193 -12.98 -15.88 2.73
C LYS A 193 -11.86 -16.42 3.65
N PRO A 194 -11.95 -16.26 4.97
CA PRO A 194 -10.95 -16.78 5.89
C PRO A 194 -11.02 -18.32 5.99
N LEU A 195 -9.99 -18.93 6.58
CA LEU A 195 -9.99 -20.35 6.92
C LEU A 195 -10.89 -20.63 8.14
N PRO A 196 -11.53 -21.81 8.21
CA PRO A 196 -12.46 -22.18 9.29
C PRO A 196 -11.90 -21.92 10.69
N GLY A 197 -12.75 -21.38 11.57
CA GLY A 197 -12.38 -21.01 12.94
C GLY A 197 -11.68 -19.65 13.05
N TYR A 198 -11.83 -18.76 12.08
CA TYR A 198 -11.43 -17.35 12.21
C TYR A 198 -12.26 -16.66 13.31
N PRO A 199 -11.67 -15.85 14.22
CA PRO A 199 -12.41 -15.23 15.32
C PRO A 199 -13.55 -14.29 14.90
N GLY A 200 -13.53 -13.79 13.66
CA GLY A 200 -14.61 -12.98 13.08
C GLY A 200 -15.72 -13.77 12.38
N GLY A 201 -15.74 -15.11 12.50
CA GLY A 201 -16.70 -15.99 11.83
C GLY A 201 -16.23 -16.53 10.48
N ASP A 202 -17.07 -17.32 9.82
CA ASP A 202 -16.77 -17.90 8.49
C ASP A 202 -17.17 -17.00 7.32
N ASP A 203 -17.67 -15.79 7.62
CA ASP A 203 -18.05 -14.76 6.66
C ASP A 203 -16.85 -14.15 5.94
N SER A 204 -17.07 -13.68 4.71
CA SER A 204 -16.04 -13.03 3.91
C SER A 204 -15.65 -11.66 4.49
N VAL A 205 -14.37 -11.43 4.73
CA VAL A 205 -13.82 -10.18 5.25
C VAL A 205 -13.38 -9.27 4.10
N ILE A 206 -13.80 -8.00 4.12
CA ILE A 206 -13.25 -6.97 3.22
C ILE A 206 -12.00 -6.37 3.89
N VAL A 207 -10.88 -6.33 3.17
CA VAL A 207 -9.61 -5.77 3.68
C VAL A 207 -9.73 -4.24 3.79
N PRO A 208 -9.60 -3.65 4.98
CA PRO A 208 -9.81 -2.21 5.17
C PRO A 208 -8.65 -1.36 4.64
N TYR A 209 -8.87 -0.05 4.55
CA TYR A 209 -7.83 0.90 4.11
C TYR A 209 -6.59 0.85 5.01
N ASN A 210 -5.41 1.01 4.41
CA ASN A 210 -4.10 0.89 5.08
C ASN A 210 -3.86 -0.45 5.80
N HIS A 211 -4.58 -1.50 5.42
CA HIS A 211 -4.35 -2.87 5.91
C HIS A 211 -4.04 -3.83 4.75
N ILE A 212 -3.59 -5.03 5.09
CA ILE A 212 -3.31 -6.16 4.19
C ILE A 212 -3.77 -7.45 4.87
N TRP A 213 -4.15 -8.44 4.07
CA TRP A 213 -4.33 -9.82 4.55
C TRP A 213 -3.10 -10.62 4.17
N VAL A 214 -2.46 -11.27 5.15
CA VAL A 214 -1.28 -12.09 4.93
C VAL A 214 -1.50 -13.51 5.41
N GLU A 215 -0.98 -14.48 4.65
CA GLU A 215 -1.04 -15.91 5.00
C GLU A 215 0.34 -16.55 4.86
N GLY A 216 0.53 -17.69 5.53
CA GLY A 216 1.67 -18.56 5.28
C GLY A 216 1.42 -19.45 4.06
N ASP A 217 2.48 -19.81 3.35
CA ASP A 217 2.38 -20.83 2.28
C ASP A 217 2.12 -22.24 2.85
N ALA A 218 2.43 -22.45 4.14
CA ALA A 218 2.07 -23.66 4.85
C ALA A 218 0.57 -23.67 5.15
N ASN A 219 -0.13 -24.42 4.31
CA ASN A 219 -1.58 -24.57 4.19
C ASN A 219 -2.25 -25.26 5.41
N SER A 220 -1.84 -24.93 6.64
CA SER A 220 -2.25 -25.57 7.88
C SER A 220 -2.23 -24.56 9.04
N ARG A 221 -3.37 -24.39 9.70
CA ARG A 221 -3.56 -23.44 10.82
C ARG A 221 -2.46 -23.58 11.89
N GLU A 222 -2.19 -24.81 12.31
CA GLU A 222 -1.16 -25.15 13.32
C GLU A 222 0.28 -24.75 12.93
N LYS A 223 0.58 -24.65 11.63
CA LYS A 223 1.91 -24.32 11.12
C LYS A 223 2.07 -22.83 10.83
N SER A 224 0.98 -22.07 10.75
CA SER A 224 0.98 -20.66 10.35
C SER A 224 0.06 -19.81 11.21
N MET A 225 0.65 -19.09 12.18
CA MET A 225 0.00 -17.92 12.77
C MET A 225 0.04 -16.76 11.77
N ASP A 226 -1.11 -16.41 11.21
CA ASP A 226 -1.27 -15.39 10.17
C ASP A 226 -2.66 -14.68 10.26
N SER A 227 -3.11 -13.99 9.21
CA SER A 227 -4.38 -13.23 9.24
C SER A 227 -5.61 -14.09 9.55
N ASN A 228 -5.56 -15.41 9.36
CA ASN A 228 -6.63 -16.31 9.80
C ASN A 228 -6.73 -16.43 11.33
N TYR A 229 -5.76 -15.92 12.09
CA TYR A 229 -5.79 -15.81 13.55
C TYR A 229 -6.09 -14.40 14.06
N PHE A 230 -5.43 -13.37 13.50
CA PHE A 230 -5.50 -11.99 14.04
C PHE A 230 -6.23 -10.99 13.11
N GLY A 231 -6.66 -11.40 11.92
CA GLY A 231 -7.34 -10.55 10.94
C GLY A 231 -6.39 -9.71 10.05
N PRO A 232 -6.88 -8.62 9.45
CA PRO A 232 -6.07 -7.74 8.61
C PRO A 232 -4.96 -7.03 9.40
N LEU A 233 -3.74 -6.99 8.86
CA LEU A 233 -2.61 -6.26 9.44
C LEU A 233 -2.53 -4.84 8.90
N SER A 234 -2.23 -3.87 9.76
CA SER A 234 -1.86 -2.53 9.29
C SER A 234 -0.55 -2.56 8.49
N GLN A 235 -0.53 -1.86 7.35
CA GLN A 235 0.66 -1.73 6.50
C GLN A 235 1.83 -1.07 7.24
N ASN A 236 1.56 -0.27 8.28
CA ASN A 236 2.58 0.36 9.12
C ASN A 236 3.39 -0.65 9.97
N MET A 237 2.91 -1.89 10.14
CA MET A 237 3.68 -2.96 10.79
C MET A 237 4.67 -3.64 9.85
N VAL A 238 4.60 -3.38 8.53
CA VAL A 238 5.55 -3.93 7.57
C VAL A 238 6.92 -3.30 7.76
N PHE A 239 7.91 -4.14 8.08
CA PHE A 239 9.30 -3.78 8.22
C PHE A 239 10.00 -3.69 6.84
N GLY A 240 9.65 -4.59 5.91
CA GLY A 240 10.16 -4.59 4.55
C GLY A 240 9.61 -5.69 3.65
N LEU A 241 9.99 -5.65 2.38
CA LEU A 241 9.66 -6.64 1.35
C LEU A 241 10.83 -7.59 1.14
N VAL A 242 10.56 -8.89 0.97
CA VAL A 242 11.58 -9.86 0.59
C VAL A 242 11.82 -9.79 -0.92
N THR A 243 13.04 -9.46 -1.34
CA THR A 243 13.38 -9.27 -2.75
C THR A 243 14.23 -10.40 -3.34
N ALA A 244 15.02 -11.10 -2.52
CA ALA A 244 15.82 -12.22 -2.99
C ALA A 244 16.11 -13.23 -1.86
N VAL A 245 16.38 -14.48 -2.25
CA VAL A 245 16.92 -15.54 -1.39
C VAL A 245 18.42 -15.63 -1.62
N LEU A 246 19.20 -15.63 -0.54
CA LEU A 246 20.67 -15.68 -0.57
C LEU A 246 21.12 -17.08 -0.19
N THR A 247 21.73 -17.79 -1.14
CA THR A 247 22.33 -19.11 -0.90
C THR A 247 23.84 -18.94 -0.64
N PRO A 248 24.47 -19.75 0.22
CA PRO A 248 25.88 -19.54 0.62
C PRO A 248 26.91 -19.56 -0.52
N TRP A 249 26.61 -20.23 -1.64
CA TRP A 249 27.55 -20.48 -2.75
C TRP A 249 26.95 -20.25 -4.15
N ALA A 250 25.76 -19.67 -4.26
CA ALA A 250 25.12 -19.41 -5.55
C ALA A 250 24.54 -18.00 -5.64
N THR A 251 24.12 -17.62 -6.84
CA THR A 251 23.58 -16.29 -7.14
C THR A 251 22.30 -16.01 -6.35
N PRO A 252 22.05 -14.74 -5.98
CA PRO A 252 20.82 -14.36 -5.29
C PRO A 252 19.61 -14.65 -6.19
N VAL A 253 18.69 -15.49 -5.73
CA VAL A 253 17.47 -15.84 -6.47
C VAL A 253 16.43 -14.76 -6.20
N ALA A 254 16.07 -13.98 -7.22
CA ALA A 254 15.07 -12.92 -7.09
C ALA A 254 13.67 -13.51 -6.81
N VAL A 255 12.98 -12.95 -5.82
CA VAL A 255 11.61 -13.35 -5.46
C VAL A 255 10.63 -12.49 -6.27
N LYS A 256 9.93 -13.09 -7.22
CA LYS A 256 8.82 -12.48 -7.96
C LYS A 256 7.49 -12.92 -7.37
N GLY A 257 6.61 -11.96 -7.07
CA GLY A 257 5.32 -12.21 -6.41
C GLY A 257 4.28 -12.88 -7.32
N ASP A 258 4.25 -12.53 -8.61
CA ASP A 258 3.21 -12.95 -9.54
C ASP A 258 3.39 -14.38 -10.09
N GLU A 259 4.64 -14.81 -10.25
CA GLU A 259 5.00 -16.11 -10.86
C GLU A 259 4.64 -17.32 -9.99
N HIS A 260 4.46 -17.14 -8.69
CA HIS A 260 4.19 -18.25 -7.77
C HIS A 260 2.69 -18.44 -7.54
N ASP A 261 2.25 -19.69 -7.65
CA ASP A 261 0.96 -20.12 -7.12
C ASP A 261 1.09 -20.43 -5.62
N TYR A 262 0.21 -19.82 -4.84
CA TYR A 262 0.11 -19.97 -3.39
C TYR A 262 -1.32 -20.33 -3.02
N PRO A 263 -1.56 -21.04 -1.90
CA PRO A 263 -2.83 -21.72 -1.67
C PRO A 263 -4.09 -20.85 -1.74
N ALA A 264 -4.03 -19.60 -1.25
CA ALA A 264 -5.16 -18.68 -1.32
C ALA A 264 -5.59 -18.38 -2.77
N LYS A 265 -4.62 -18.20 -3.69
CA LYS A 265 -4.82 -17.98 -5.13
C LYS A 265 -5.53 -19.17 -5.78
N THR A 266 -5.08 -20.40 -5.47
CA THR A 266 -5.67 -21.65 -6.00
C THR A 266 -7.05 -21.96 -5.40
N SER A 267 -7.28 -21.60 -4.13
CA SER A 267 -8.51 -21.93 -3.40
C SER A 267 -9.75 -21.10 -3.78
N GLY A 268 -9.61 -20.08 -4.65
CA GLY A 268 -10.72 -19.19 -5.02
C GLY A 268 -11.23 -18.29 -3.89
N ARG A 269 -10.58 -18.26 -2.72
CA ARG A 269 -11.02 -17.49 -1.54
C ARG A 269 -10.85 -15.97 -1.66
N LEU A 270 -10.15 -15.48 -2.70
CA LEU A 270 -9.81 -14.07 -2.90
C LEU A 270 -10.59 -13.49 -4.09
N GLU A 271 -11.49 -12.56 -3.81
CA GLU A 271 -12.10 -11.67 -4.81
C GLU A 271 -11.34 -10.34 -4.82
N LYS A 272 -10.80 -9.97 -5.99
CA LYS A 272 -9.96 -8.79 -6.16
C LYS A 272 -10.78 -7.51 -6.36
N ASP A 273 -10.36 -6.43 -5.71
CA ASP A 273 -10.81 -5.05 -5.95
C ASP A 273 -12.33 -4.82 -5.85
N VAL A 274 -13.03 -5.63 -5.05
CA VAL A 274 -14.51 -5.63 -4.90
C VAL A 274 -15.05 -4.23 -4.54
N VAL A 275 -14.35 -3.49 -3.66
CA VAL A 275 -14.75 -2.13 -3.26
C VAL A 275 -14.59 -1.10 -4.39
N GLN A 276 -13.73 -1.35 -5.38
CA GLN A 276 -13.62 -0.50 -6.57
C GLN A 276 -14.68 -0.87 -7.61
N ARG A 277 -14.92 -2.17 -7.83
CA ARG A 277 -15.99 -2.67 -8.70
C ARG A 277 -17.36 -2.17 -8.26
N ALA A 278 -17.67 -2.24 -6.97
CA ALA A 278 -18.92 -1.72 -6.39
C ALA A 278 -19.09 -0.18 -6.49
N LYS A 279 -18.11 0.56 -7.01
CA LYS A 279 -18.20 2.00 -7.31
C LYS A 279 -18.30 2.30 -8.80
N LEU A 280 -18.03 1.31 -9.66
CA LEU A 280 -18.25 1.44 -11.10
C LEU A 280 -19.75 1.35 -11.36
N ASP A 281 -20.21 2.17 -12.29
CA ASP A 281 -21.55 2.04 -12.87
C ASP A 281 -21.64 0.66 -13.57
N PRO A 282 -22.70 -0.15 -13.39
CA PRO A 282 -22.83 -1.45 -14.05
C PRO A 282 -22.65 -1.37 -15.58
N ASP A 283 -23.08 -0.29 -16.21
CA ASP A 283 -22.87 -0.08 -17.66
C ASP A 283 -21.38 0.11 -17.99
N THR A 284 -20.60 0.69 -17.07
CA THR A 284 -19.14 0.84 -17.21
C THR A 284 -18.39 -0.46 -16.90
N GLU A 285 -18.87 -1.27 -15.94
CA GLU A 285 -18.27 -2.59 -15.66
C GLU A 285 -18.46 -3.56 -16.84
N ALA A 286 -19.65 -3.57 -17.45
CA ALA A 286 -19.91 -4.34 -18.67
C ALA A 286 -18.99 -3.93 -19.84
N LEU A 287 -18.73 -2.62 -20.00
CA LEU A 287 -17.79 -2.10 -21.00
C LEU A 287 -16.31 -2.42 -20.71
N GLN A 288 -15.94 -2.67 -19.45
CA GLN A 288 -14.56 -3.05 -19.08
C GLN A 288 -14.27 -4.55 -19.22
N GLN A 289 -15.29 -5.41 -19.08
CA GLN A 289 -15.10 -6.87 -19.22
C GLN A 289 -14.92 -7.30 -20.70
N ASP A 290 -15.58 -6.62 -21.63
CA ASP A 290 -15.49 -6.86 -23.08
C ASP A 290 -14.72 -5.72 -23.79
N ASP A 291 -13.46 -5.46 -23.39
CA ASP A 291 -12.64 -4.43 -24.04
C ASP A 291 -11.83 -4.97 -25.25
N PRO A 292 -12.26 -4.70 -26.51
CA PRO A 292 -11.59 -5.24 -27.68
C PRO A 292 -10.18 -4.67 -27.90
N PHE A 293 -9.85 -3.53 -27.27
CA PHE A 293 -8.52 -2.92 -27.37
C PHE A 293 -7.49 -3.59 -26.46
N ALA A 294 -7.90 -4.03 -25.26
CA ALA A 294 -7.04 -4.79 -24.35
C ALA A 294 -6.71 -6.19 -24.89
N ASP A 295 -7.71 -6.87 -25.45
CA ASP A 295 -7.57 -8.20 -26.05
C ASP A 295 -6.86 -8.21 -27.43
N GLY A 296 -6.59 -7.04 -28.02
CA GLY A 296 -6.06 -6.90 -29.38
C GLY A 296 -7.08 -7.23 -30.49
N ARG A 297 -8.31 -7.64 -30.16
CA ARG A 297 -9.40 -7.92 -31.13
C ARG A 297 -9.69 -6.71 -32.03
N ALA A 298 -9.61 -5.50 -31.50
CA ALA A 298 -9.81 -4.25 -32.25
C ALA A 298 -8.89 -4.12 -33.47
N ALA A 299 -7.63 -4.58 -33.38
CA ALA A 299 -6.69 -4.56 -34.49
C ALA A 299 -7.04 -5.60 -35.57
N ILE A 300 -7.58 -6.75 -35.16
CA ILE A 300 -8.07 -7.80 -36.06
C ILE A 300 -9.34 -7.29 -36.78
N GLU A 301 -10.27 -6.69 -36.05
CA GLU A 301 -11.48 -6.10 -36.63
C GLU A 301 -11.15 -4.98 -37.63
N LEU A 302 -10.21 -4.09 -37.32
CA LEU A 302 -9.70 -3.08 -38.27
C LEU A 302 -9.14 -3.71 -39.56
N ALA A 303 -8.32 -4.77 -39.44
CA ALA A 303 -7.78 -5.49 -40.59
C ALA A 303 -8.87 -6.18 -41.42
N MET A 304 -9.92 -6.70 -40.77
CA MET A 304 -11.08 -7.31 -41.43
C MET A 304 -11.94 -6.25 -42.13
N MET A 305 -12.14 -5.07 -41.53
CA MET A 305 -12.86 -3.95 -42.15
C MET A 305 -12.18 -3.49 -43.43
N ARG A 306 -10.85 -3.31 -43.39
CA ARG A 306 -10.05 -2.92 -44.56
C ARG A 306 -10.09 -3.92 -45.71
N ARG A 307 -10.27 -5.22 -45.41
CA ARG A 307 -10.36 -6.28 -46.43
C ARG A 307 -11.77 -6.44 -47.00
N ASN A 308 -12.79 -6.43 -46.13
CA ASN A 308 -14.17 -6.80 -46.49
C ASN A 308 -15.13 -5.60 -46.53
N ARG A 309 -14.62 -4.43 -46.93
CA ARG A 309 -15.31 -3.15 -46.87
C ARG A 309 -16.64 -3.14 -47.63
N ASP A 310 -16.68 -3.66 -48.86
CA ASP A 310 -17.90 -3.70 -49.67
C ASP A 310 -18.97 -4.63 -49.05
N GLN A 311 -18.54 -5.73 -48.44
CA GLN A 311 -19.42 -6.64 -47.71
C GLN A 311 -20.03 -5.94 -46.49
N LEU A 312 -19.24 -5.16 -45.74
CA LEU A 312 -19.73 -4.37 -44.61
C LEU A 312 -20.80 -3.35 -45.02
N ILE A 313 -20.67 -2.67 -46.17
CA ILE A 313 -21.68 -1.75 -46.69
C ILE A 313 -23.04 -2.48 -46.87
N THR A 314 -23.02 -3.71 -47.38
CA THR A 314 -24.26 -4.51 -47.50
C THR A 314 -24.81 -4.96 -46.14
N MET A 315 -23.93 -5.32 -45.20
CA MET A 315 -24.30 -5.73 -43.84
C MET A 315 -24.80 -4.58 -42.97
N MET A 316 -24.40 -3.33 -43.22
CA MET A 316 -24.89 -2.15 -42.48
C MET A 316 -26.38 -1.88 -42.67
N ARG A 317 -27.06 -2.57 -43.61
CA ARG A 317 -28.52 -2.56 -43.72
C ARG A 317 -29.21 -3.32 -42.57
N ASP A 318 -28.51 -4.28 -41.95
CA ASP A 318 -28.99 -4.92 -40.72
C ASP A 318 -28.70 -4.01 -39.52
N ARG A 319 -29.76 -3.67 -38.79
CA ARG A 319 -29.71 -2.85 -37.58
C ARG A 319 -28.77 -3.44 -36.52
N SER A 320 -28.74 -4.76 -36.36
CA SER A 320 -27.86 -5.42 -35.37
C SER A 320 -26.38 -5.18 -35.69
N LYS A 321 -26.01 -5.27 -36.98
CA LYS A 321 -24.66 -5.01 -37.47
C LYS A 321 -24.31 -3.52 -37.41
N PHE A 322 -25.24 -2.64 -37.76
CA PHE A 322 -25.06 -1.20 -37.59
C PHE A 322 -24.81 -0.83 -36.11
N ASP A 323 -25.63 -1.32 -35.18
CA ASP A 323 -25.50 -1.06 -33.74
C ASP A 323 -24.20 -1.68 -33.16
N GLN A 324 -23.70 -2.79 -33.72
CA GLN A 324 -22.36 -3.33 -33.40
C GLN A 324 -21.25 -2.36 -33.83
N LEU A 325 -21.25 -1.91 -35.08
CA LEU A 325 -20.23 -0.99 -35.63
C LEU A 325 -20.26 0.38 -34.95
N LYS A 326 -21.45 0.88 -34.60
CA LYS A 326 -21.62 2.15 -33.87
C LYS A 326 -21.08 2.08 -32.44
N ARG A 327 -21.27 0.98 -31.72
CA ARG A 327 -20.64 0.76 -30.40
C ARG A 327 -19.11 0.72 -30.51
N MET A 328 -18.58 0.07 -31.54
CA MET A 328 -17.14 0.04 -31.82
C MET A 328 -16.57 1.44 -32.13
N TYR A 329 -17.31 2.26 -32.90
CA TYR A 329 -16.94 3.65 -33.19
C TYR A 329 -16.86 4.53 -31.93
N GLU A 330 -17.87 4.47 -31.06
CA GLU A 330 -17.85 5.24 -29.82
C GLU A 330 -16.78 4.73 -28.84
N ARG A 331 -16.55 3.41 -28.74
CA ARG A 331 -15.42 2.85 -27.98
C ARG A 331 -14.07 3.35 -28.52
N ALA A 332 -13.86 3.32 -29.84
CA ALA A 332 -12.64 3.83 -30.47
C ALA A 332 -12.43 5.34 -30.19
N LYS A 333 -13.49 6.16 -30.22
CA LYS A 333 -13.43 7.57 -29.78
C LYS A 333 -13.02 7.73 -28.31
N THR A 334 -13.46 6.86 -27.40
CA THR A 334 -13.03 6.90 -26.00
C THR A 334 -11.55 6.55 -25.84
N GLU A 335 -11.06 5.51 -26.52
CA GLU A 335 -9.65 5.11 -26.51
C GLU A 335 -8.74 6.15 -27.16
N LEU A 336 -9.18 6.83 -28.22
CA LEU A 336 -8.43 7.91 -28.85
C LEU A 336 -8.17 9.07 -27.86
N ARG A 337 -9.06 9.29 -26.88
CA ARG A 337 -8.88 10.28 -25.81
C ARG A 337 -8.00 9.74 -24.68
N GLN A 338 -8.32 8.56 -24.14
CA GLN A 338 -7.79 8.09 -22.84
C GLN A 338 -6.69 7.03 -22.94
N GLY A 339 -6.60 6.31 -24.06
CA GLY A 339 -5.79 5.09 -24.21
C GLY A 339 -4.27 5.30 -24.29
N THR A 340 -3.56 4.17 -24.36
CA THR A 340 -2.10 4.12 -24.59
C THR A 340 -1.75 4.57 -26.01
N LYS A 341 -0.45 4.78 -26.31
CA LYS A 341 -0.02 5.15 -27.66
C LYS A 341 -0.42 4.09 -28.70
N GLU A 342 -0.22 2.81 -28.38
CA GLU A 342 -0.53 1.68 -29.26
C GLU A 342 -2.05 1.55 -29.46
N SER A 343 -2.84 1.63 -28.37
CA SER A 343 -4.30 1.63 -28.43
C SER A 343 -4.84 2.79 -29.29
N LYS A 344 -4.21 3.97 -29.21
CA LYS A 344 -4.57 5.16 -29.99
C LYS A 344 -4.34 5.00 -31.49
N GLU A 345 -3.26 4.36 -31.91
CA GLU A 345 -2.96 4.09 -33.33
C GLU A 345 -3.99 3.11 -33.95
N VAL A 346 -4.43 2.10 -33.20
CA VAL A 346 -5.54 1.21 -33.62
C VAL A 346 -6.88 1.94 -33.62
N ALA A 347 -7.14 2.76 -32.59
CA ALA A 347 -8.38 3.52 -32.46
C ALA A 347 -8.56 4.58 -33.56
N SER A 348 -7.49 5.28 -33.97
CA SER A 348 -7.58 6.22 -35.10
C SER A 348 -7.90 5.51 -36.40
N GLY A 349 -7.26 4.37 -36.68
CA GLY A 349 -7.58 3.56 -37.85
C GLY A 349 -9.03 3.07 -37.88
N LEU A 350 -9.58 2.63 -36.73
CA LEU A 350 -11.00 2.25 -36.63
C LEU A 350 -11.95 3.42 -36.83
N VAL A 351 -11.66 4.57 -36.22
CA VAL A 351 -12.47 5.80 -36.39
C VAL A 351 -12.50 6.23 -37.85
N GLU A 352 -11.36 6.21 -38.54
CA GLU A 352 -11.27 6.54 -39.96
C GLU A 352 -12.11 5.60 -40.83
N GLU A 353 -11.89 4.28 -40.77
CA GLU A 353 -12.64 3.32 -41.61
C GLU A 353 -14.16 3.35 -41.33
N LEU A 354 -14.56 3.48 -40.06
CA LEU A 354 -15.96 3.56 -39.67
C LEU A 354 -16.62 4.85 -40.17
N GLN A 355 -15.92 5.99 -40.17
CA GLN A 355 -16.44 7.23 -40.75
C GLN A 355 -16.73 7.07 -42.25
N VAL A 356 -15.79 6.52 -43.03
CA VAL A 356 -16.02 6.36 -44.48
C VAL A 356 -17.07 5.28 -44.77
N LEU A 357 -17.20 4.26 -43.90
CA LEU A 357 -18.33 3.31 -43.96
C LEU A 357 -19.68 4.01 -43.73
N PHE A 358 -19.81 4.85 -42.70
CA PHE A 358 -21.05 5.59 -42.44
C PHE A 358 -21.41 6.54 -43.60
N GLU A 359 -20.43 7.28 -44.13
CA GLU A 359 -20.63 8.15 -45.29
C GLU A 359 -21.07 7.36 -46.54
N SER A 360 -20.51 6.18 -46.78
CA SER A 360 -20.87 5.32 -47.93
C SER A 360 -22.32 4.81 -47.92
N VAL A 361 -22.97 4.81 -46.75
CA VAL A 361 -24.38 4.44 -46.56
C VAL A 361 -25.32 5.67 -46.48
N GLY A 362 -24.77 6.88 -46.61
CA GLY A 362 -25.55 8.13 -46.55
C GLY A 362 -25.89 8.57 -45.13
N LEU A 363 -25.02 8.26 -44.17
CA LEU A 363 -25.05 8.79 -42.81
C LEU A 363 -23.98 9.88 -42.65
N ASN A 364 -24.09 10.70 -41.60
CA ASN A 364 -23.00 11.57 -41.18
C ASN A 364 -21.81 10.72 -40.67
N LYS A 365 -20.62 11.32 -40.58
CA LYS A 365 -19.42 10.72 -39.96
C LYS A 365 -19.66 10.13 -38.56
N ASP A 366 -20.64 10.65 -37.81
CA ASP A 366 -21.00 10.14 -36.48
C ASP A 366 -22.07 9.02 -36.49
N GLY A 367 -22.39 8.44 -37.66
CA GLY A 367 -23.43 7.41 -37.78
C GLY A 367 -24.82 7.94 -37.38
N SER A 368 -25.06 9.25 -37.54
CA SER A 368 -26.39 9.86 -37.41
C SER A 368 -27.02 10.04 -38.80
N PRO A 369 -28.35 9.90 -38.94
CA PRO A 369 -29.01 10.07 -40.22
C PRO A 369 -28.85 11.50 -40.74
N ILE A 370 -28.59 11.64 -42.03
CA ILE A 370 -28.61 12.96 -42.69
C ILE A 370 -30.07 13.44 -42.69
N PRO A 371 -30.37 14.65 -42.19
CA PRO A 371 -31.73 15.18 -42.24
C PRO A 371 -32.19 15.31 -43.70
N PRO A 372 -33.45 14.96 -44.02
CA PRO A 372 -33.94 15.07 -45.40
C PRO A 372 -33.83 16.52 -45.86
N ALA A 373 -33.29 16.72 -47.06
CA ALA A 373 -33.18 18.05 -47.65
C ALA A 373 -34.58 18.69 -47.73
N LEU A 374 -34.79 19.78 -46.98
CA LEU A 374 -36.00 20.57 -47.06
C LEU A 374 -36.10 21.15 -48.47
N ARG A 375 -36.93 20.53 -49.32
CA ARG A 375 -37.31 21.13 -50.60
C ARG A 375 -37.93 22.48 -50.31
N THR A 376 -37.24 23.55 -50.70
CA THR A 376 -37.77 24.90 -50.69
C THR A 376 -38.95 24.96 -51.65
N LEU A 377 -40.17 24.88 -51.10
CA LEU A 377 -41.43 25.09 -51.84
C LEU A 377 -41.59 26.57 -52.18
N GLN A 378 -40.71 27.11 -53.02
CA GLN A 378 -40.79 28.51 -53.43
C GLN A 378 -40.13 28.76 -54.79
N GLN A 379 -40.92 28.57 -55.86
CA GLN A 379 -41.19 29.60 -56.89
C GLN A 379 -42.21 29.05 -57.89
N GLY A 380 -43.43 29.62 -57.87
CA GLY A 380 -44.53 29.26 -58.77
C GLY A 380 -45.87 29.01 -58.04
N GLY A 381 -46.63 30.07 -57.75
CA GLY A 381 -48.04 29.97 -57.32
C GLY A 381 -48.40 30.45 -55.90
N GLY A 382 -47.45 31.00 -55.14
CA GLY A 382 -47.63 31.26 -53.70
C GLY A 382 -48.48 32.47 -53.29
N GLU A 383 -48.65 33.50 -54.13
CA GLU A 383 -49.28 34.77 -53.69
C GLU A 383 -50.81 34.71 -53.63
N GLU A 384 -51.48 34.19 -54.66
CA GLU A 384 -52.95 34.14 -54.72
C GLU A 384 -53.54 33.30 -53.56
N ASP A 385 -52.92 32.17 -53.26
CA ASP A 385 -53.41 31.22 -52.26
C ASP A 385 -53.19 31.72 -50.81
N HIS A 386 -52.18 32.59 -50.59
CA HIS A 386 -51.95 33.24 -49.29
C HIS A 386 -52.99 34.33 -49.01
N VAL A 387 -53.32 35.15 -50.02
CA VAL A 387 -54.37 36.18 -49.94
C VAL A 387 -55.74 35.54 -49.72
N ALA A 388 -56.04 34.44 -50.43
CA ALA A 388 -57.28 33.67 -50.25
C ALA A 388 -57.44 33.13 -48.82
N LYS A 389 -56.37 32.59 -48.22
CA LYS A 389 -56.37 32.09 -46.84
C LYS A 389 -56.55 33.21 -45.81
N GLN A 390 -55.87 34.34 -45.98
CA GLN A 390 -56.06 35.51 -45.10
C GLN A 390 -57.49 36.07 -45.16
N LYS A 391 -58.11 36.11 -46.35
CA LYS A 391 -59.50 36.55 -46.52
C LYS A 391 -60.48 35.63 -45.78
N ARG A 392 -60.32 34.30 -45.94
CA ARG A 392 -61.13 33.30 -45.21
C ARG A 392 -60.99 33.41 -43.69
N LEU A 393 -59.78 33.68 -43.18
CA LEU A 393 -59.54 33.87 -41.75
C LEU A 393 -60.27 35.12 -41.21
N LYS A 394 -60.23 36.25 -41.95
CA LYS A 394 -60.96 37.47 -41.57
C LYS A 394 -62.47 37.26 -41.57
N ASP A 395 -63.03 36.59 -42.58
CA ASP A 395 -64.46 36.26 -42.63
C ASP A 395 -64.90 35.35 -41.48
N TYR A 396 -64.06 34.39 -41.07
CA TYR A 396 -64.35 33.51 -39.94
C TYR A 396 -64.41 34.28 -38.61
N LEU A 397 -63.42 35.15 -38.35
CA LEU A 397 -63.39 35.99 -37.15
C LEU A 397 -64.57 36.99 -37.12
N ALA A 398 -64.93 37.57 -38.27
CA ALA A 398 -66.08 38.47 -38.36
C ALA A 398 -67.42 37.76 -38.05
N ARG A 399 -67.55 36.46 -38.34
CA ARG A 399 -68.73 35.66 -37.96
C ARG A 399 -68.77 35.37 -36.46
N GLN A 400 -67.63 35.02 -35.85
CA GLN A 400 -67.50 34.83 -34.40
C GLN A 400 -67.95 36.07 -33.62
N HIS A 401 -67.46 37.26 -34.01
CA HIS A 401 -67.86 38.53 -33.38
C HIS A 401 -69.31 38.96 -33.63
N ARG A 402 -69.97 38.45 -34.69
CA ARG A 402 -71.39 38.74 -34.93
C ARG A 402 -72.30 37.86 -34.07
N GLY A 403 -71.93 36.59 -33.88
CA GLY A 403 -72.65 35.67 -32.99
C GLY A 403 -72.61 36.03 -31.51
N SER A 404 -71.62 36.80 -31.06
CA SER A 404 -71.52 37.24 -29.65
C SER A 404 -72.41 38.44 -29.28
N ASN A 405 -72.91 39.21 -30.26
CA ASN A 405 -73.68 40.44 -30.02
C ASN A 405 -75.21 40.25 -30.12
N GLU A 406 -75.69 39.05 -30.43
CA GLU A 406 -77.11 38.78 -30.69
C GLU A 406 -77.83 38.12 -29.49
N GLY A 407 -77.13 38.00 -28.34
CA GLY A 407 -77.63 37.40 -27.10
C GLY A 407 -78.40 38.35 -26.16
N ASP A 408 -78.17 39.67 -26.22
CA ASP A 408 -78.85 40.65 -25.37
C ASP A 408 -80.08 41.26 -26.06
N ARG A 409 -81.21 40.54 -25.98
CA ARG A 409 -82.55 41.14 -26.06
C ARG A 409 -83.33 40.77 -24.80
N PRO A 410 -83.76 41.75 -23.98
CA PRO A 410 -84.61 41.45 -22.83
C PRO A 410 -86.00 40.99 -23.31
N ALA A 411 -86.42 39.82 -22.84
CA ALA A 411 -87.83 39.42 -22.88
C ALA A 411 -88.59 40.12 -21.74
N ALA A 412 -89.88 40.34 -21.97
CA ALA A 412 -90.78 41.13 -21.12
C ALA A 412 -91.16 40.46 -19.79
#